data_AF-A0A1V6EJY2-F1
#
_entry.id   AF-A0A1V6EJY2-F1
#
_cell.length_a   1.000
_cell.length_b   1.000
_cell.length_c   1.000
_cell.angle_alpha   90.00
_cell.angle_beta   90.00
_cell.angle_gamma   90.00
#
_symmetry.space_group_name_H-M   'P 1'
#
loop_
_entity.id
_entity.type
_entity.pdbx_description
1 polymer ?
#
loop_
_entity_poly.entity_id
_entity_poly.type
_entity_poly.pdbx_seq_one_letter_code
_entity_poly.pdbx_strand_id
1 'polypeptide(L)'
;MPGKCYNEAGRNFFWQTLSLGDLSRLELISPSAETSFLDGFLKNREGGFHHITLQTPDIETAIKRLEEHGIPYFGRHEYPDGTWKELFIHPRDAFGILVQIAEFDPEYWMVPEAKLPKDEPWRLEKQENGFTLTCRHPGGSKVTLNFTRDELQGLSDALRQVLE
;
A
#
# COMPACT_ATOMS: atom_id res chain seq x y z
N MET A 1 -7.60 -8.53 11.67
CA MET A 1 -6.47 -7.98 10.91
C MET A 1 -6.19 -6.58 11.43
N PRO A 2 -4.93 -6.20 11.68
CA PRO A 2 -4.62 -4.83 12.06
C PRO A 2 -5.10 -3.89 10.95
N GLY A 3 -5.71 -2.79 11.34
CA GLY A 3 -6.38 -1.89 10.42
C GLY A 3 -6.81 -0.63 11.13
N LYS A 4 -6.90 0.47 10.40
CA LYS A 4 -7.33 1.76 10.93
C LYS A 4 -8.65 2.15 10.31
N CYS A 5 -9.55 2.62 11.15
CA CYS A 5 -10.86 3.11 10.79
C CYS A 5 -10.79 4.64 10.74
N TYR A 6 -11.35 5.22 9.68
CA TYR A 6 -11.39 6.64 9.45
C TYR A 6 -12.84 7.07 9.22
N ASN A 7 -13.26 8.09 9.96
CA ASN A 7 -14.49 8.80 9.74
C ASN A 7 -14.13 10.29 9.68
N GLU A 8 -13.79 10.76 8.48
CA GLU A 8 -13.37 12.15 8.28
C GLU A 8 -14.59 12.99 7.91
N ALA A 9 -14.91 13.96 8.77
CA ALA A 9 -16.03 14.88 8.55
C ALA A 9 -15.85 15.62 7.22
N GLY A 10 -16.88 15.58 6.36
CA GLY A 10 -16.89 16.27 5.05
C GLY A 10 -16.61 15.37 3.84
N ARG A 11 -16.21 14.11 4.01
CA ARG A 11 -16.04 13.17 2.90
C ARG A 11 -17.30 12.38 2.54
N ASN A 12 -18.30 12.29 3.43
CA ASN A 12 -19.55 11.55 3.24
C ASN A 12 -19.39 10.04 2.90
N PHE A 13 -18.25 9.44 3.25
CA PHE A 13 -18.07 7.99 3.28
C PHE A 13 -17.27 7.57 4.50
N PHE A 14 -17.50 6.34 4.94
CA PHE A 14 -16.68 5.59 5.88
C PHE A 14 -15.55 4.89 5.13
N TRP A 15 -14.37 4.83 5.76
CA TRP A 15 -13.22 4.12 5.22
C TRP A 15 -12.52 3.31 6.31
N GLN A 16 -12.26 2.03 6.03
CA GLN A 16 -11.45 1.17 6.89
C GLN A 16 -10.42 0.41 6.07
N THR A 17 -9.15 0.57 6.44
CA THR A 17 -8.06 -0.18 5.84
C THR A 17 -7.78 -1.42 6.67
N LEU A 18 -7.73 -2.59 6.04
CA LEU A 18 -7.32 -3.85 6.63
C LEU A 18 -5.97 -4.26 6.02
N SER A 19 -4.93 -4.39 6.83
CA SER A 19 -3.66 -4.94 6.35
C SER A 19 -3.78 -6.44 6.16
N LEU A 20 -3.53 -6.92 4.94
CA LEU A 20 -3.58 -8.35 4.59
C LEU A 20 -2.21 -9.04 4.72
N GLY A 21 -1.14 -8.26 4.93
CA GLY A 21 0.24 -8.72 4.98
C GLY A 21 1.19 -7.53 5.01
N ASP A 22 2.36 -7.70 4.41
CA ASP A 22 3.40 -6.67 4.30
C ASP A 22 3.04 -5.55 3.31
N LEU A 23 2.52 -5.91 2.13
CA LEU A 23 2.35 -4.98 1.01
C LEU A 23 0.93 -4.76 0.52
N SER A 24 -0.01 -5.59 0.95
CA SER A 24 -1.39 -5.56 0.46
C SER A 24 -2.36 -5.09 1.52
N ARG A 25 -3.32 -4.29 1.10
CA ARG A 25 -4.40 -3.77 1.95
C ARG A 25 -5.73 -4.00 1.27
N LEU A 26 -6.76 -4.22 2.08
CA LEU A 26 -8.14 -4.17 1.64
C LEU A 26 -8.79 -2.93 2.24
N GLU A 27 -9.40 -2.11 1.39
CA GLU A 27 -10.13 -0.93 1.82
C GLU A 27 -11.63 -1.18 1.74
N LEU A 28 -12.28 -1.08 2.89
CA LEU A 28 -13.73 -1.10 2.99
C LEU A 28 -14.21 0.34 2.96
N ILE A 29 -15.05 0.65 1.97
CA ILE A 29 -15.67 1.96 1.82
C ILE A 29 -17.19 1.79 1.78
N SER A 30 -17.90 2.65 2.51
CA SER A 30 -19.37 2.70 2.49
C SER A 30 -19.86 4.13 2.60
N PRO A 31 -21.02 4.48 2.03
CA PRO A 31 -21.60 5.81 2.25
C PRO A 31 -21.79 6.09 3.75
N SER A 32 -21.58 7.33 4.18
CA SER A 32 -21.84 7.77 5.56
C SER A 32 -22.82 8.95 5.66
N ALA A 33 -23.33 9.43 4.52
CA ALA A 33 -24.35 10.47 4.42
C ALA A 33 -25.34 10.16 3.30
N GLU A 34 -26.38 10.98 3.15
CA GLU A 34 -27.38 10.84 2.07
C GLU A 34 -26.81 10.99 0.67
N THR A 35 -25.68 11.70 0.51
CA THR A 35 -24.98 11.86 -0.77
C THR A 35 -23.52 11.45 -0.62
N SER A 36 -23.03 10.59 -1.50
CA SER A 36 -21.67 10.07 -1.50
C SER A 36 -21.15 9.88 -2.92
N PHE A 37 -19.82 9.91 -3.11
CA PHE A 37 -19.25 9.56 -4.42
C PHE A 37 -19.55 8.11 -4.82
N LEU A 38 -19.89 7.27 -3.83
CA LEU A 38 -20.27 5.87 -3.99
C LEU A 38 -21.69 5.70 -4.58
N ASP A 39 -22.54 6.74 -4.58
CA ASP A 39 -23.93 6.62 -5.02
C ASP A 39 -24.04 6.11 -6.46
N GLY A 40 -23.16 6.61 -7.33
CA GLY A 40 -23.09 6.15 -8.72
C GLY A 40 -22.68 4.68 -8.85
N PHE A 41 -21.74 4.22 -8.01
CA PHE A 41 -21.29 2.83 -7.99
C PHE A 41 -22.36 1.87 -7.45
N LEU A 42 -23.07 2.29 -6.39
CA LEU A 42 -24.05 1.49 -5.66
C LEU A 42 -25.47 1.55 -6.27
N LYS A 43 -25.75 2.49 -7.18
CA LYS A 43 -27.09 2.68 -7.77
C LYS A 43 -27.81 1.40 -8.20
N ASN A 44 -27.06 0.43 -8.73
CA ASN A 44 -27.58 -0.88 -9.17
C ASN A 44 -26.80 -2.05 -8.56
N ARG A 45 -26.14 -1.84 -7.40
CA ARG A 45 -25.27 -2.83 -6.76
C ARG A 45 -25.42 -2.78 -5.25
N GLU A 46 -25.50 -3.93 -4.61
CA GLU A 46 -25.45 -4.01 -3.14
C GLU A 46 -24.02 -3.80 -2.60
N GLY A 47 -23.01 -3.93 -3.46
CA GLY A 47 -21.59 -3.75 -3.16
C GLY A 47 -20.70 -4.29 -4.29
N GLY A 48 -19.39 -4.33 -4.06
CA GLY A 48 -18.44 -4.96 -4.99
C GLY A 48 -17.05 -4.33 -4.97
N PHE A 49 -16.18 -4.80 -5.85
CA PHE A 49 -14.86 -4.20 -6.05
C PHE A 49 -15.00 -2.85 -6.76
N HIS A 50 -14.64 -1.78 -6.06
CA HIS A 50 -14.76 -0.42 -6.56
C HIS A 50 -13.59 -0.04 -7.48
N HIS A 51 -12.35 -0.24 -7.03
CA HIS A 51 -11.13 -0.10 -7.83
C HIS A 51 -9.99 -0.94 -7.24
N ILE A 52 -8.88 -1.01 -7.96
CA ILE A 52 -7.58 -1.48 -7.44
C ILE A 52 -6.62 -0.29 -7.45
N THR A 53 -5.85 -0.13 -6.37
CA THR A 53 -4.82 0.91 -6.25
C THR A 53 -3.44 0.30 -6.40
N LEU A 54 -2.65 0.83 -7.33
CA LEU A 54 -1.25 0.48 -7.54
C LEU A 54 -0.39 1.60 -6.96
N GLN A 55 0.41 1.26 -5.95
CA GLN A 55 1.38 2.21 -5.40
C GLN A 55 2.55 2.40 -6.37
N THR A 56 2.94 3.64 -6.60
CA THR A 56 4.16 4.01 -7.31
C THR A 56 5.06 4.86 -6.41
N PRO A 57 6.41 4.73 -6.49
CA PRO A 57 7.32 5.62 -5.78
C PRO A 57 7.36 7.04 -6.37
N ASP A 58 6.92 7.20 -7.62
CA ASP A 58 6.90 8.48 -8.35
C ASP A 58 5.76 8.47 -9.37
N ILE A 59 4.80 9.38 -9.21
CA ILE A 59 3.63 9.52 -10.08
C ILE A 59 3.99 10.08 -11.45
N GLU A 60 5.01 10.94 -11.57
CA GLU A 60 5.43 11.52 -12.85
C GLU A 60 6.10 10.46 -13.71
N THR A 61 6.92 9.60 -13.10
CA THR A 61 7.49 8.43 -13.80
C THR A 61 6.39 7.48 -14.26
N ALA A 62 5.33 7.27 -13.46
CA ALA A 62 4.19 6.46 -13.87
C ALA A 62 3.41 7.08 -15.05
N ILE A 63 3.14 8.39 -15.00
CA ILE A 63 2.49 9.14 -16.09
C ILE A 63 3.27 8.98 -17.39
N LYS A 64 4.58 9.21 -17.36
CA LYS A 64 5.44 9.07 -18.54
C LYS A 64 5.32 7.68 -19.16
N ARG A 65 5.30 6.62 -18.35
CA ARG A 65 5.12 5.25 -18.84
C ARG A 65 3.75 5.04 -19.47
N LEU A 66 2.68 5.60 -18.89
CA LEU A 66 1.34 5.52 -19.48
C LEU A 66 1.30 6.21 -20.85
N GLU A 67 1.90 7.40 -20.97
CA GLU A 67 2.00 8.14 -22.22
C GLU A 67 2.82 7.38 -23.28
N GLU A 68 3.97 6.83 -22.90
CA GLU A 68 4.83 6.02 -23.78
C GLU A 68 4.10 4.80 -24.36
N HIS A 69 3.16 4.23 -23.61
CA HIS A 69 2.37 3.07 -24.02
C HIS A 69 0.98 3.44 -24.57
N GLY A 70 0.67 4.74 -24.70
CA GLY A 70 -0.62 5.21 -25.20
C GLY A 70 -1.82 4.84 -24.33
N ILE A 71 -1.63 4.69 -23.02
CA ILE A 71 -2.68 4.33 -22.06
C ILE A 71 -3.35 5.60 -21.53
N PRO A 72 -4.66 5.83 -21.79
CA PRO A 72 -5.36 7.00 -21.28
C PRO A 72 -5.52 6.96 -19.76
N TYR A 73 -5.38 8.13 -19.12
CA TYR A 73 -5.66 8.32 -17.70
C TYR A 73 -6.42 9.63 -17.46
N PHE A 74 -7.03 9.76 -16.28
CA PHE A 74 -7.79 10.93 -15.85
C PHE A 74 -7.66 11.17 -14.35
N GLY A 75 -8.25 12.28 -13.87
CA GLY A 75 -8.37 12.54 -12.44
C GLY A 75 -7.03 12.76 -11.74
N ARG A 76 -6.02 13.27 -12.45
CA ARG A 76 -4.73 13.62 -11.84
C ARG A 76 -4.97 14.64 -10.74
N HIS A 77 -4.51 14.33 -9.53
CA HIS A 77 -4.65 15.20 -8.38
C HIS A 77 -3.48 15.03 -7.41
N GLU A 78 -3.06 16.13 -6.79
CA GLU A 78 -2.05 16.17 -5.74
C GLU A 78 -2.61 17.00 -4.59
N TYR A 79 -2.54 16.44 -3.38
CA TYR A 79 -2.99 17.13 -2.18
C TYR A 79 -2.06 18.29 -1.87
N PRO A 80 -2.56 19.43 -1.35
CA PRO A 80 -1.73 20.63 -1.12
C PRO A 80 -0.53 20.41 -0.19
N ASP A 81 -0.59 19.40 0.68
CA ASP A 81 0.49 19.04 1.61
C ASP A 81 1.49 18.01 1.02
N GLY A 82 1.28 17.58 -0.22
CA GLY A 82 2.12 16.60 -0.91
C GLY A 82 2.02 15.18 -0.35
N THR A 83 1.07 14.90 0.55
CA THR A 83 0.96 13.58 1.21
C THR A 83 0.41 12.49 0.29
N TRP A 84 -0.29 12.90 -0.77
CA TRP A 84 -0.94 12.00 -1.71
C TRP A 84 -0.97 12.60 -3.11
N LYS A 85 -0.56 11.80 -4.09
CA LYS A 85 -0.76 12.09 -5.51
C LYS A 85 -1.42 10.89 -6.17
N GLU A 86 -2.32 11.14 -7.10
CA GLU A 86 -3.06 10.08 -7.76
C GLU A 86 -3.46 10.39 -9.19
N LEU A 87 -3.79 9.33 -9.92
CA LEU A 87 -4.51 9.33 -11.17
C LEU A 87 -5.31 8.04 -11.31
N PHE A 88 -6.20 7.99 -12.31
CA PHE A 88 -7.05 6.84 -12.59
C PHE A 88 -7.00 6.43 -14.06
N ILE A 89 -7.09 5.13 -14.32
CA ILE A 89 -7.28 4.53 -15.64
C ILE A 89 -8.70 4.00 -15.71
N HIS A 90 -9.44 4.44 -16.72
CA HIS A 90 -10.86 4.10 -16.85
C HIS A 90 -11.04 2.60 -17.11
N PRO A 91 -12.09 1.95 -16.58
CA PRO A 91 -12.36 0.52 -16.82
C PRO A 91 -12.31 0.08 -18.28
N ARG A 92 -12.70 0.98 -19.19
CA ARG A 92 -12.65 0.75 -20.66
C ARG A 92 -11.23 0.47 -21.18
N ASP A 93 -10.21 1.02 -20.52
CA ASP A 93 -8.80 0.94 -20.89
C ASP A 93 -8.02 -0.02 -19.96
N ALA A 94 -8.70 -0.62 -18.96
CA ALA A 94 -8.12 -1.47 -17.94
C ALA A 94 -8.97 -2.73 -17.66
N PHE A 95 -9.33 -3.45 -18.73
CA PHE A 95 -9.99 -4.77 -18.66
C PHE A 95 -11.25 -4.83 -17.78
N GLY A 96 -12.00 -3.74 -17.72
CA GLY A 96 -13.25 -3.64 -16.94
C GLY A 96 -13.08 -3.24 -15.48
N ILE A 97 -11.87 -2.90 -15.03
CA ILE A 97 -11.58 -2.51 -13.65
C ILE A 97 -11.08 -1.06 -13.61
N LEU A 98 -11.58 -0.26 -12.67
CA LEU A 98 -11.02 1.07 -12.40
C LEU A 98 -9.67 0.87 -11.70
N VAL A 99 -8.59 1.38 -12.28
CA VAL A 99 -7.25 1.31 -11.67
C VAL A 99 -6.84 2.70 -11.21
N GLN A 100 -6.51 2.84 -9.93
CA GLN A 100 -5.88 4.02 -9.38
C GLN A 100 -4.37 3.79 -9.34
N ILE A 101 -3.57 4.78 -9.73
CA ILE A 101 -2.14 4.82 -9.44
C ILE A 101 -1.91 5.92 -8.43
N ALA A 102 -1.23 5.63 -7.33
CA ALA A 102 -1.02 6.59 -6.26
C ALA A 102 0.43 6.60 -5.74
N GLU A 103 0.93 7.79 -5.45
CA GLU A 103 2.18 8.05 -4.74
C GLU A 103 1.83 8.62 -3.36
N PHE A 104 2.28 7.95 -2.30
CA PHE A 104 2.03 8.34 -0.91
C PHE A 104 3.04 7.67 0.02
N ASP A 105 3.17 8.20 1.24
CA ASP A 105 3.90 7.52 2.32
C ASP A 105 3.05 6.34 2.85
N PRO A 106 3.46 5.08 2.61
CA PRO A 106 2.67 3.93 2.98
C PRO A 106 2.60 3.70 4.50
N GLU A 107 3.48 4.31 5.29
CA GLU A 107 3.39 4.25 6.75
C GLU A 107 2.34 5.21 7.32
N TYR A 108 1.96 6.28 6.61
CA TYR A 108 1.04 7.29 7.14
C TYR A 108 -0.30 6.69 7.61
N TRP A 109 -0.83 5.71 6.86
CA TRP A 109 -2.13 5.08 7.11
C TRP A 109 -2.09 3.84 8.01
N MET A 110 -0.92 3.53 8.57
CA MET A 110 -0.72 2.30 9.34
C MET A 110 -0.90 2.52 10.84
N VAL A 111 -1.46 1.49 11.49
CA VAL A 111 -1.46 1.40 12.95
C VAL A 111 -0.02 1.18 13.47
N PRO A 112 0.35 1.72 14.65
CA PRO A 112 1.71 1.62 15.18
C PRO A 112 2.27 0.19 15.23
N GLU A 113 1.44 -0.80 15.53
CA GLU A 113 1.82 -2.21 15.66
C GLU A 113 2.31 -2.83 14.34
N ALA A 114 1.87 -2.25 13.22
CA ALA A 114 2.24 -2.67 11.88
C ALA A 114 3.55 -2.02 11.38
N LYS A 115 4.11 -1.07 12.14
CA LYS A 115 5.37 -0.38 11.83
C LYS A 115 6.53 -0.99 12.63
N LEU A 116 7.75 -0.79 12.13
CA LEU A 116 8.94 -0.90 12.98
C LEU A 116 9.22 0.46 13.65
N PRO A 117 9.81 0.48 14.86
CA PRO A 117 10.30 1.72 15.46
C PRO A 117 11.22 2.49 14.50
N LYS A 118 11.18 3.82 14.57
CA LYS A 118 11.96 4.66 13.62
C LYS A 118 13.46 4.47 13.77
N ASP A 119 13.90 4.20 14.98
CA ASP A 119 15.28 3.98 15.45
C ASP A 119 15.76 2.53 15.31
N GLU A 120 14.86 1.58 14.99
CA GLU A 120 15.19 0.16 14.83
C GLU A 120 14.82 -0.29 13.40
N PRO A 121 15.70 -0.06 12.40
CA PRO A 121 15.40 -0.36 11.00
C PRO A 121 15.31 -1.87 10.69
N TRP A 122 15.86 -2.70 11.58
CA TRP A 122 15.82 -4.15 11.50
C TRP A 122 15.88 -4.78 12.91
N ARG A 123 15.32 -5.99 13.03
CA ARG A 123 15.33 -6.82 14.23
C ARG A 123 15.71 -8.25 13.88
N LEU A 124 16.61 -8.83 14.66
CA LEU A 124 17.03 -10.23 14.56
C LEU A 124 16.60 -10.98 15.81
N GLU A 125 15.87 -12.07 15.65
CA GLU A 125 15.40 -12.90 16.76
C GLU A 125 15.77 -14.36 16.52
N LYS A 126 16.30 -15.01 17.57
CA LYS A 126 16.63 -16.43 17.54
C LYS A 126 15.35 -17.26 17.69
N GLN A 127 15.21 -18.26 16.83
CA GLN A 127 14.15 -19.27 16.88
C GLN A 127 14.74 -20.63 17.27
N GLU A 128 13.90 -21.62 17.55
CA GLU A 128 14.33 -22.98 17.93
C GLU A 128 15.21 -23.63 16.84
N ASN A 129 14.83 -23.49 15.57
CA ASN A 129 15.49 -24.11 14.41
C ASN A 129 16.07 -23.09 13.40
N GLY A 130 16.28 -21.84 13.82
CA GLY A 130 16.67 -20.79 12.88
C GLY A 130 16.62 -19.39 13.47
N PHE A 131 16.41 -18.40 12.61
CA PHE A 131 16.34 -17.00 12.98
C PHE A 131 15.32 -16.26 12.13
N THR A 132 14.75 -15.20 12.69
CA THR A 132 13.88 -14.25 11.98
C THR A 132 14.61 -12.92 11.81
N LEU A 133 14.67 -12.43 10.58
CA LEU A 133 15.06 -11.05 10.27
C LEU A 133 13.80 -10.28 9.91
N THR A 134 13.47 -9.26 10.70
CA THR A 134 12.40 -8.33 10.38
C THR A 134 13.01 -6.99 10.00
N CYS A 135 12.68 -6.44 8.84
CA CYS A 135 13.17 -5.12 8.39
C CYS A 135 12.04 -4.27 7.79
N ARG A 136 12.27 -2.96 7.68
CA ARG A 136 11.29 -2.04 7.08
C ARG A 136 11.15 -2.35 5.59
N HIS A 137 9.92 -2.48 5.13
CA HIS A 137 9.66 -2.67 3.71
C HIS A 137 9.45 -1.32 3.01
N PRO A 138 10.04 -1.05 1.82
CA PRO A 138 9.90 0.23 1.11
C PRO A 138 8.45 0.61 0.77
N GLY A 139 7.60 -0.38 0.49
CA GLY A 139 6.14 -0.21 0.32
C GLY A 139 5.36 -0.04 1.64
N GLY A 140 6.06 0.23 2.74
CA GLY A 140 5.51 0.38 4.10
C GLY A 140 5.46 -0.95 4.86
N SER A 141 5.22 -0.84 6.17
CA SER A 141 5.23 -1.97 7.11
C SER A 141 6.62 -2.60 7.31
N LYS A 142 6.61 -3.87 7.69
CA LYS A 142 7.78 -4.69 7.97
C LYS A 142 7.65 -6.01 7.21
N VAL A 143 8.76 -6.47 6.66
CA VAL A 143 8.89 -7.82 6.10
C VAL A 143 9.63 -8.67 7.11
N THR A 144 9.18 -9.90 7.33
CA THR A 144 9.84 -10.87 8.20
C THR A 144 10.28 -12.07 7.36
N LEU A 145 11.59 -12.29 7.31
CA LEU A 145 12.22 -13.39 6.62
C LEU A 145 12.65 -14.44 7.65
N ASN A 146 12.37 -15.71 7.36
CA ASN A 146 12.81 -16.84 8.17
C ASN A 146 14.03 -17.48 7.55
N PHE A 147 15.05 -17.73 8.35
CA PHE A 147 16.27 -18.40 7.94
C PHE A 147 16.48 -19.65 8.77
N THR A 148 16.84 -20.74 8.10
CA THR A 148 17.48 -21.89 8.75
C THR A 148 18.86 -21.49 9.29
N ARG A 149 19.45 -22.36 10.11
CA ARG A 149 20.80 -22.13 10.63
C ARG A 149 21.85 -22.01 9.52
N ASP A 150 21.76 -22.84 8.50
CA ASP A 150 22.72 -22.87 7.40
C ASP A 150 22.59 -21.64 6.50
N GLU A 151 21.37 -21.20 6.21
CA GLU A 151 21.12 -19.96 5.46
C GLU A 151 21.61 -18.73 6.22
N LEU A 152 21.45 -18.69 7.55
CA LEU A 152 21.99 -17.59 8.36
C LEU A 152 23.52 -17.57 8.32
N GLN A 153 24.18 -18.74 8.40
CA GLN A 153 25.63 -18.80 8.29
C GLN A 153 26.10 -18.26 6.94
N GLY A 154 25.44 -18.67 5.84
CA GLY A 154 25.72 -18.15 4.51
C GLY A 154 25.52 -16.64 4.40
N LEU A 155 24.44 -16.10 4.97
CA LEU A 155 24.20 -14.65 5.01
C LEU A 155 25.28 -13.91 5.81
N SER A 156 25.67 -14.44 6.97
CA SER A 156 26.75 -13.89 7.81
C SER A 156 28.07 -13.80 7.04
N ASP A 157 28.44 -14.86 6.32
CA ASP A 157 29.69 -14.92 5.57
C ASP A 157 29.68 -13.92 4.40
N ALA A 158 28.56 -13.82 3.67
CA ALA A 158 28.38 -12.83 2.60
C ALA A 158 28.48 -11.39 3.11
N LEU A 159 27.88 -11.09 4.27
CA LEU A 159 27.97 -9.75 4.88
C LEU A 159 29.40 -9.39 5.28
N ARG A 160 30.18 -10.34 5.82
CA ARG A 160 31.59 -10.11 6.16
C ARG A 160 32.41 -9.78 4.92
N GLN A 161 32.20 -10.51 3.83
CA GLN A 161 32.90 -10.28 2.57
C GLN A 161 32.64 -8.87 1.98
N VAL A 162 31.44 -8.31 2.17
CA VAL A 162 31.09 -6.96 1.70
C VAL A 162 31.73 -5.86 2.56
N LEU A 163 32.08 -6.17 3.81
CA LEU A 163 32.66 -5.22 4.77
C LEU A 163 34.20 -5.15 4.73
N GLU A 164 34.84 -6.09 4.04
CA GLU A 164 36.29 -6.13 3.79
C GLU A 164 36.67 -5.31 2.55
#